data_AF-A0A2D7C9L4-F1
#
_entry.id   AF-A0A2D7C9L4-F1
#
_cell.length_a   1.000
_cell.length_b   1.000
_cell.length_c   1.000
_cell.angle_alpha   90.00
_cell.angle_beta   90.00
_cell.angle_gamma   90.00
#
_symmetry.space_group_name_H-M   'P 1'
#
loop_
_entity.id
_entity.type
_entity.pdbx_description
1 polymer ?
#
loop_
_entity_poly.entity_id
_entity_poly.type
_entity_poly.pdbx_seq_one_letter_code
_entity_poly.pdbx_strand_id
1 'polypeptide(L)' 'LLRSARGPLVMEVNSSPGLEGIEDVTGKDVAGLMIESIEKHLKKTTTPAETKEA' A
#
# COMPACT_ATOMS: atom_id res chain seq x y z
N LEU A 1 0.23 -4.67 16.96
CA LEU A 1 -0.67 -5.82 17.17
C LEU A 1 -0.80 -6.09 18.66
N LEU A 2 -2.01 -6.32 19.15
CA LEU A 2 -2.22 -6.64 20.56
C LEU A 2 -1.72 -8.05 20.85
N ARG A 3 -0.86 -8.21 21.86
CA ARG A 3 -0.40 -9.53 22.28
C ARG A 3 -1.53 -10.25 23.02
N SER A 4 -1.85 -11.48 22.62
CA SER A 4 -2.84 -12.33 23.28
C SER A 4 -2.35 -13.77 23.39
N ALA A 5 -2.96 -14.55 24.28
CA ALA A 5 -2.66 -15.98 24.45
C ALA A 5 -2.92 -16.82 23.18
N ARG A 6 -3.68 -16.29 22.21
CA ARG A 6 -4.01 -16.95 20.95
C ARG A 6 -3.22 -16.37 19.76
N GLY A 7 -2.19 -15.57 20.03
CA GLY A 7 -1.38 -14.89 19.02
C GLY A 7 -1.73 -13.41 18.85
N PRO A 8 -1.11 -12.72 17.88
CA PRO A 8 -1.34 -11.30 17.62
C PRO A 8 -2.79 -11.03 17.19
N LEU A 9 -3.43 -10.02 17.80
CA LEU A 9 -4.77 -9.57 17.43
C LEU A 9 -4.72 -8.22 16.72
N VAL A 10 -5.47 -8.10 15.63
CA VAL A 10 -5.75 -6.83 14.93
C VAL A 10 -6.88 -6.14 15.69
N MET A 11 -6.68 -4.88 16.06
CA MET A 11 -7.67 -4.11 16.82
C MET A 11 -8.48 -3.16 15.94
N GLU A 12 -7.78 -2.46 15.06
CA GLU A 12 -8.36 -1.47 14.18
C GLU A 12 -7.64 -1.50 12.83
N VAL A 13 -8.35 -1.03 11.81
CA VAL A 13 -7.81 -0.75 10.48
C VAL A 13 -8.27 0.65 10.11
N ASN A 14 -7.32 1.52 9.78
CA ASN A 14 -7.59 2.89 9.39
C ASN A 14 -7.51 3.01 7.87
N SER A 15 -8.52 3.62 7.24
CA SER A 15 -8.51 3.89 5.80
C SER A 15 -7.69 5.13 5.42
N SER A 16 -7.47 6.03 6.39
CA SER A 16 -6.74 7.30 6.18
C SER A 16 -5.80 7.57 7.37
N PRO A 17 -4.72 6.79 7.55
CA PRO A 17 -3.75 7.04 8.62
C PRO A 17 -2.91 8.29 8.33
N GLY A 18 -2.44 8.97 9.37
CA GLY A 18 -1.30 9.90 9.25
C GLY A 18 0.00 9.12 9.05
N LEU A 19 0.95 9.68 8.28
CA LEU A 19 2.20 8.99 7.92
C LEU A 19 3.43 9.47 8.70
N GLU A 20 3.47 10.74 9.15
CA GLU A 20 4.63 11.39 9.79
C GLU A 20 5.33 10.50 10.83
N GLY A 21 4.62 10.08 11.87
CA GLY A 21 5.22 9.24 12.92
C GLY A 21 5.69 7.86 12.45
N ILE A 22 5.09 7.30 11.39
CA ILE A 22 5.53 6.03 10.80
C ILE A 22 6.84 6.25 10.05
N GLU A 23 6.93 7.32 9.25
CA GLU A 23 8.10 7.65 8.47
C GLU A 23 9.28 8.02 9.37
N ASP A 24 9.06 8.83 10.41
CA ASP A 24 10.10 9.21 11.38
C ASP A 24 10.73 8.02 12.09
N VAL A 25 9.90 7.06 12.54
CA VAL A 25 10.39 5.89 13.29
C VAL A 25 11.03 4.85 12.37
N THR A 26 10.55 4.73 11.14
CA THR A 26 11.02 3.68 10.22
C THR A 26 12.10 4.15 9.25
N GLY A 27 12.25 5.46 9.04
CA GLY A 27 13.11 6.05 8.01
C GLY A 27 12.68 5.72 6.58
N LYS A 28 11.41 5.35 6.37
CA LYS A 28 10.88 4.98 5.05
C LYS A 28 9.96 6.07 4.53
N ASP A 29 10.07 6.37 3.24
CA ASP A 29 9.10 7.18 2.50
C ASP A 29 7.88 6.32 2.15
N VAL A 30 6.91 6.27 3.07
CA VAL A 30 5.69 5.47 2.95
C VAL A 30 4.78 6.07 1.88
N ALA A 31 4.69 7.40 1.79
CA ALA A 31 3.91 8.06 0.74
C ALA A 31 4.42 7.67 -0.66
N GLY A 32 5.73 7.74 -0.89
CA GLY A 32 6.37 7.31 -2.13
C GLY A 32 6.11 5.84 -2.45
N LEU A 33 6.20 4.95 -1.45
CA LEU A 33 5.87 3.53 -1.61
C LEU A 33 4.41 3.28 -1.98
N MET A 34 3.46 4.08 -1.44
CA MET A 34 2.05 4.00 -1.82
C MET A 34 1.84 4.38 -3.28
N ILE A 35 2.43 5.49 -3.72
CA ILE A 35 2.37 5.94 -5.12
C ILE A 35 2.99 4.89 -6.04
N GLU A 36 4.19 4.39 -5.72
CA GLU A 36 4.86 3.34 -6.50
C GLU A 36 4.00 2.07 -6.61
N SER A 37 3.32 1.69 -5.53
CA SER A 37 2.40 0.55 -5.53
C SER A 37 1.21 0.78 -6.45
N ILE A 38 0.61 1.98 -6.45
CA ILE A 38 -0.49 2.35 -7.35
C ILE A 38 -0.02 2.32 -8.80
N GLU A 39 1.13 2.92 -9.13
CA GLU A 39 1.68 2.91 -10.48
C GLU A 39 1.94 1.48 -10.99
N LYS A 40 2.51 0.61 -10.15
CA LYS A 40 2.72 -0.81 -10.47
C LYS A 40 1.39 -1.53 -10.71
N HIS A 41 0.36 -1.22 -9.94
CA HIS A 41 -0.97 -1.79 -10.12
C HIS A 41 -1.58 -1.36 -11.46
N LEU A 42 -1.50 -0.07 -11.81
CA LEU A 42 -2.01 0.45 -13.08
C LEU A 42 -1.28 -0.12 -14.30
N LYS A 43 0.05 -0.31 -14.22
CA LYS A 43 0.85 -0.96 -15.26
C LYS A 43 0.45 -2.43 -15.48
N LYS A 44 0.03 -3.14 -14.43
CA LYS A 44 -0.51 -4.51 -14.57
C LYS A 44 -1.88 -4.53 -15.26
N THR A 45 -2.71 -3.52 -14.99
CA THR A 45 -4.06 -3.45 -15.56
C THR A 45 -4.05 -2.95 -17.01
N THR A 46 -3.06 -2.14 -17.39
CA THR A 46 -2.84 -1.70 -18.77
C THR A 46 -2.03 -2.73 -19.56
N THR A 47 -2.63 -3.89 -19.81
CA THR A 47 -2.25 -4.63 -21.02
C THR A 47 -2.76 -3.78 -22.19
N PRO A 48 -1.94 -3.44 -23.21
CA PRO A 48 -2.45 -2.74 -24.38
C PRO A 48 -3.57 -3.60 -24.96
N ALA A 49 -4.79 -3.06 -25.01
CA ALA A 49 -5.75 -3.56 -25.97
C ALA A 49 -5.05 -3.40 -27.33
N GLU A 50 -4.71 -4.52 -27.98
CA GLU A 50 -4.31 -4.53 -29.37
C GLU A 50 -5.46 -3.92 -30.17
N THR A 51 -5.42 -2.61 -30.39
CA THR A 51 -6.14 -2.00 -31.49
C THR A 51 -5.44 -2.49 -32.75
N LYS A 52 -5.86 -3.68 -33.22
CA LYS A 52 -5.66 -4.06 -34.61
C LYS A 52 -6.55 -3.11 -35.42
N GLU A 53 -5.99 -1.97 -35.82
CA GLU A 53 -6.52 -1.25 -36.97
C GLU A 53 -6.21 -2.09 -38.22
N ALA A 54 -7.29 -2.42 -38.94
CA ALA A 54 -7.29 -3.05 -40.25
C ALA A 54 -7.28 -1.99 -41.35
#